data_AF-A0A7Y8HQ62-F1
#
_entry.id   AF-A0A7Y8HQ62-F1
#
_cell.length_a   1.000
_cell.length_b   1.000
_cell.length_c   1.000
_cell.angle_alpha   90.00
_cell.angle_beta   90.00
_cell.angle_gamma   90.00
#
_symmetry.space_group_name_H-M   'P 1'
#
loop_
_entity.id
_entity.type
_entity.pdbx_description
1 polymer ?
#
loop_
_entity_poly.entity_id
_entity_poly.type
_entity_poly.pdbx_seq_one_letter_code
_entity_poly.pdbx_strand_id
1 'polypeptide(L)'
;MPPEPPHEPVRPERDDDSGSENQMRVAGMIVGTALIFIGFLDIFLSISGGFEIDYIPFLIYFGGVAVWANAVIENATFRYSIIGGALLLGAIFFHYGEVLFWHKQVVFWGTVVVVMYFMFNEPKKPT
;
A
#
# COMPACT_ATOMS: atom_id res chain seq x y z
N MET A 1 -47.40 6.45 47.35
CA MET A 1 -46.48 5.81 46.40
C MET A 1 -45.44 6.86 46.03
N PRO A 2 -44.14 6.65 46.32
CA PRO A 2 -43.08 7.57 45.90
C PRO A 2 -42.90 7.50 44.37
N PRO A 3 -42.57 8.61 43.68
CA PRO A 3 -42.37 8.60 42.23
C PRO A 3 -41.08 7.89 41.84
N GLU A 4 -41.13 7.15 40.74
CA GLU A 4 -40.04 6.39 40.14
C GLU A 4 -38.89 7.33 39.69
N PRO A 5 -37.61 6.99 39.94
CA PRO A 5 -36.51 7.85 39.58
C PRO A 5 -36.38 7.99 38.05
N PRO A 6 -35.96 9.15 37.53
CA PRO A 6 -35.89 9.40 36.10
C PRO A 6 -34.89 8.43 35.44
N HIS A 7 -35.35 7.70 34.42
CA HIS A 7 -34.47 6.95 33.54
C HIS A 7 -33.48 7.91 32.89
N GLU A 8 -32.20 7.83 33.29
CA GLU A 8 -31.12 8.45 32.54
C GLU A 8 -31.11 7.86 31.12
N PRO A 9 -31.02 8.68 30.07
CA PRO A 9 -30.84 8.19 28.73
C PRO A 9 -29.49 7.45 28.67
N VAL A 10 -29.55 6.16 28.39
CA VAL A 10 -28.37 5.35 28.03
C VAL A 10 -27.67 6.09 26.90
N ARG A 11 -26.51 6.68 27.22
CA ARG A 11 -25.63 7.29 26.24
C ARG A 11 -25.21 6.15 25.29
N PRO A 12 -25.39 6.26 23.97
CA PRO A 12 -24.94 5.22 23.06
C PRO A 12 -23.44 5.03 23.27
N GLU A 13 -23.05 3.83 23.66
CA GLU A 13 -21.66 3.41 23.65
C GLU A 13 -21.15 3.55 22.21
N ARG A 14 -19.98 4.16 22.06
CA ARG A 14 -19.41 4.56 20.76
C ARG A 14 -19.25 3.35 19.84
N ASP A 15 -20.09 3.26 18.82
CA ASP A 15 -19.85 2.46 17.59
C ASP A 15 -18.76 3.07 16.68
N ASP A 16 -18.00 4.07 17.15
CA ASP A 16 -16.98 4.79 16.36
C ASP A 16 -15.70 3.96 16.09
N ASP A 17 -15.37 2.95 16.91
CA ASP A 17 -14.11 2.21 16.75
C ASP A 17 -14.09 1.34 15.49
N SER A 18 -15.20 0.67 15.17
CA SER A 18 -15.30 -0.18 13.97
C SER A 18 -15.31 0.64 12.67
N GLY A 19 -15.90 1.84 12.70
CA GLY A 19 -15.91 2.78 11.59
C GLY A 19 -14.53 3.42 11.36
N SER A 20 -13.85 3.80 12.44
CA SER A 20 -12.50 4.38 12.42
C SER A 20 -11.45 3.41 11.89
N GLU A 21 -11.44 2.16 12.37
CA GLU A 21 -10.49 1.13 11.90
C GLU A 21 -10.68 0.82 10.42
N ASN A 22 -11.93 0.68 9.96
CA ASN A 22 -12.23 0.48 8.54
C ASN A 22 -11.84 1.72 7.70
N GLN A 23 -12.08 2.93 8.20
CA GLN A 23 -11.66 4.15 7.52
C GLN A 23 -10.13 4.27 7.42
N MET A 24 -9.40 3.95 8.49
CA MET A 24 -7.93 3.94 8.48
C MET A 24 -7.38 2.88 7.52
N ARG A 25 -8.01 1.70 7.47
CA ARG A 25 -7.64 0.64 6.51
C ARG A 25 -7.86 1.08 5.07
N VAL A 26 -9.02 1.65 4.76
CA VAL A 26 -9.33 2.16 3.40
C VAL A 26 -8.41 3.32 3.03
N ALA A 27 -8.16 4.24 3.95
CA ALA A 27 -7.22 5.34 3.74
C ALA A 27 -5.81 4.82 3.43
N GLY A 28 -5.33 3.84 4.21
CA GLY A 28 -4.03 3.20 3.96
C GLY A 28 -3.98 2.50 2.59
N MET A 29 -5.05 1.84 2.18
CA MET A 29 -5.15 1.23 0.86
C MET A 29 -5.04 2.27 -0.26
N ILE A 30 -5.80 3.36 -0.18
CA ILE A 30 -5.80 4.43 -1.19
C ILE A 30 -4.43 5.11 -1.24
N VAL A 31 -3.89 5.51 -0.09
CA VAL A 31 -2.59 6.19 0.00
C VAL A 31 -1.47 5.29 -0.49
N GLY A 32 -1.43 4.02 -0.06
CA GLY A 32 -0.43 3.06 -0.51
C GLY A 32 -0.50 2.84 -2.02
N THR A 33 -1.70 2.69 -2.57
CA THR A 33 -1.91 2.51 -4.02
C THR A 33 -1.47 3.77 -4.80
N ALA A 34 -1.80 4.96 -4.32
CA ALA A 34 -1.40 6.21 -4.95
C ALA A 34 0.13 6.37 -4.97
N LEU A 35 0.81 6.07 -3.85
CA LEU A 35 2.27 6.09 -3.76
C LEU A 35 2.92 5.09 -4.72
N ILE A 36 2.41 3.85 -4.78
CA ILE A 36 2.86 2.85 -5.75
C ILE A 36 2.72 3.40 -7.17
N PHE A 37 1.57 3.97 -7.50
CA PHE A 37 1.29 4.48 -8.84
C PHE A 37 2.21 5.66 -9.21
N ILE A 38 2.39 6.62 -8.31
CA ILE A 38 3.27 7.79 -8.53
C ILE A 38 4.72 7.34 -8.74
N GLY A 39 5.25 6.51 -7.83
CA GLY A 39 6.62 6.01 -7.95
C GLY A 39 6.82 5.14 -9.20
N PHE A 40 5.83 4.32 -9.55
CA PHE A 40 5.87 3.50 -10.76
C PHE A 40 5.82 4.35 -12.04
N LEU A 41 5.00 5.40 -12.08
CA LEU A 41 4.85 6.26 -13.24
C LEU A 41 6.17 7.01 -13.54
N ASP A 42 6.86 7.50 -12.51
CA ASP A 42 8.18 8.11 -12.67
C ASP A 42 9.21 7.12 -13.23
N ILE A 43 9.21 5.86 -12.73
CA ILE A 43 10.09 4.79 -13.26
C ILE A 43 9.74 4.48 -14.72
N PHE A 44 8.45 4.37 -15.05
CA PHE A 44 7.98 4.09 -16.39
C PHE A 44 8.35 5.21 -17.38
N LEU A 45 8.15 6.46 -16.99
CA LEU A 45 8.53 7.63 -17.78
C LEU A 45 10.05 7.72 -17.96
N SER A 46 10.83 7.37 -16.93
CA SER A 46 12.29 7.35 -17.03
C SER A 46 12.78 6.32 -18.06
N ILE A 47 12.18 5.12 -18.10
CA ILE A 47 12.50 4.10 -19.11
C ILE A 47 12.10 4.58 -20.51
N SER A 48 10.92 5.19 -20.64
CA SER A 48 10.35 5.59 -21.93
C SER A 48 11.00 6.84 -22.53
N GLY A 49 11.34 7.83 -21.69
CA GLY A 49 11.95 9.09 -22.09
C GLY A 49 13.48 9.10 -22.05
N GLY A 50 14.10 8.07 -21.49
CA GLY A 50 15.56 7.96 -21.39
C GLY A 50 16.19 8.92 -20.38
N PHE A 51 15.41 9.59 -19.54
CA PHE A 51 15.90 10.50 -18.52
C PHE A 51 16.41 9.73 -17.30
N GLU A 52 17.48 10.21 -16.70
CA GLU A 52 17.97 9.69 -15.42
C GLU A 52 17.08 10.19 -14.29
N ILE A 53 16.64 9.28 -13.45
CA ILE A 53 15.89 9.57 -12.22
C ILE A 53 16.71 9.05 -11.05
N ASP A 54 16.62 9.75 -9.94
CA ASP A 54 17.28 9.40 -8.69
C ASP A 54 16.56 8.22 -7.99
N TYR A 55 17.01 7.84 -6.79
CA TYR A 55 16.38 6.79 -5.98
C TYR A 55 15.02 7.19 -5.38
N ILE A 56 14.63 8.47 -5.43
CA ILE A 56 13.39 8.98 -4.82
C ILE A 56 12.12 8.25 -5.31
N PRO A 57 11.87 8.08 -6.62
CA PRO A 57 10.73 7.30 -7.12
C PRO A 57 10.68 5.86 -6.59
N PHE A 58 11.83 5.24 -6.37
CA PHE A 58 11.91 3.89 -5.80
C PHE A 58 11.49 3.89 -4.33
N LEU A 59 11.90 4.89 -3.56
CA LEU A 59 11.45 5.04 -2.16
C LEU A 59 9.95 5.28 -2.07
N ILE A 60 9.40 6.10 -2.96
CA ILE A 60 7.95 6.34 -3.04
C ILE A 60 7.23 5.04 -3.40
N TYR A 61 7.74 4.30 -4.39
CA TYR A 61 7.17 3.01 -4.82
C TYR A 61 7.18 1.97 -3.68
N PHE A 62 8.34 1.68 -3.09
CA PHE A 62 8.47 0.68 -2.03
C PHE A 62 7.80 1.13 -0.72
N GLY A 63 7.83 2.42 -0.40
CA GLY A 63 7.07 2.99 0.70
C GLY A 63 5.56 2.81 0.50
N GLY A 64 5.07 3.03 -0.71
CA GLY A 64 3.70 2.74 -1.11
C GLY A 64 3.35 1.26 -0.93
N VAL A 65 4.22 0.34 -1.36
CA VAL A 65 4.05 -1.12 -1.15
C VAL A 65 3.95 -1.45 0.33
N ALA A 66 4.78 -0.86 1.20
CA ALA A 66 4.73 -1.11 2.64
C ALA A 66 3.41 -0.62 3.27
N VAL A 67 2.97 0.60 2.92
CA VAL A 67 1.69 1.16 3.41
C VAL A 67 0.50 0.33 2.91
N TRP A 68 0.51 -0.03 1.63
CA TRP A 68 -0.53 -0.87 1.02
C TRP A 68 -0.58 -2.26 1.67
N ALA A 69 0.57 -2.91 1.82
CA ALA A 69 0.65 -4.24 2.44
C ALA A 69 0.11 -4.22 3.87
N ASN A 70 0.39 -3.16 4.63
CA ASN A 70 -0.14 -3.01 5.99
C ASN A 70 -1.67 -2.91 6.03
N ALA A 71 -2.27 -2.26 5.03
CA ALA A 71 -3.72 -2.04 4.95
C ALA A 71 -4.48 -3.22 4.34
N VAL A 72 -3.90 -3.93 3.38
CA VAL A 72 -4.61 -4.94 2.57
C VAL A 72 -4.39 -6.36 3.06
N ILE A 73 -3.18 -6.69 3.52
CA ILE A 73 -2.82 -8.08 3.84
C ILE A 73 -3.25 -8.42 5.26
N GLU A 74 -4.16 -9.38 5.39
CA GLU A 74 -4.68 -9.84 6.69
C GLU A 74 -3.75 -10.85 7.36
N ASN A 75 -3.05 -11.68 6.58
CA ASN A 75 -2.10 -12.65 7.12
C ASN A 75 -0.84 -11.93 7.65
N ALA A 76 -0.65 -11.93 8.97
CA ALA A 76 0.46 -11.23 9.63
C ALA A 76 1.84 -11.63 9.09
N THR A 77 2.08 -12.92 8.87
CA THR A 77 3.38 -13.41 8.37
C THR A 77 3.66 -12.87 6.98
N PHE A 78 2.66 -12.95 6.10
CA PHE A 78 2.79 -12.44 4.73
C PHE A 78 2.91 -10.91 4.70
N ARG A 79 2.10 -10.21 5.51
CA ARG A 79 2.12 -8.75 5.65
C ARG A 79 3.50 -8.24 6.02
N TYR A 80 4.08 -8.75 7.11
CA TYR A 80 5.39 -8.29 7.57
C TYR A 80 6.53 -8.75 6.67
N SER A 81 6.37 -9.86 5.94
CA SER A 81 7.34 -10.27 4.91
C SER A 81 7.38 -9.26 3.76
N ILE A 82 6.21 -8.84 3.24
CA ILE A 82 6.14 -7.84 2.17
C ILE A 82 6.61 -6.47 2.64
N ILE A 83 6.20 -6.03 3.83
CA ILE A 83 6.67 -4.76 4.42
C ILE A 83 8.19 -4.79 4.62
N GLY A 84 8.72 -5.84 5.25
CA GLY A 84 10.14 -5.98 5.50
C GLY A 84 10.95 -6.00 4.19
N GLY A 85 10.48 -6.74 3.19
CA GLY A 85 11.09 -6.78 1.86
C GLY A 85 11.09 -5.41 1.17
N ALA A 86 9.96 -4.70 1.20
CA ALA A 86 9.84 -3.37 0.60
C ALA A 86 10.76 -2.35 1.29
N LEU A 87 10.78 -2.33 2.63
CA LEU A 87 11.65 -1.42 3.39
C LEU A 87 13.14 -1.75 3.19
N LEU A 88 13.50 -3.04 3.13
CA LEU A 88 14.87 -3.46 2.85
C LEU A 88 15.31 -3.00 1.45
N LEU A 89 14.48 -3.21 0.43
CA LEU A 89 14.78 -2.76 -0.93
C LEU A 89 14.89 -1.23 -0.99
N GLY A 90 13.96 -0.50 -0.36
CA GLY A 90 14.04 0.94 -0.24
C GLY A 90 15.34 1.40 0.42
N ALA A 91 15.75 0.77 1.53
CA ALA A 91 16.99 1.09 2.22
C ALA A 91 18.23 0.80 1.37
N ILE A 92 18.24 -0.29 0.58
CA ILE A 92 19.30 -0.60 -0.38
C ILE A 92 19.41 0.53 -1.41
N PHE A 93 18.30 0.93 -2.04
CA PHE A 93 18.32 2.01 -3.03
C PHE A 93 18.75 3.35 -2.43
N PHE A 94 18.32 3.66 -1.20
CA PHE A 94 18.77 4.84 -0.48
C PHE A 94 20.28 4.82 -0.19
N HIS A 95 20.83 3.65 0.19
CA HIS A 95 22.24 3.52 0.52
C HIS A 95 23.16 3.60 -0.70
N TYR A 96 22.78 2.94 -1.80
CA TYR A 96 23.60 2.92 -3.01
C TYR A 96 23.45 4.18 -3.87
N GLY A 97 22.32 4.91 -3.77
CA GLY A 97 22.10 6.21 -4.40
C GLY A 97 21.99 6.20 -5.93
N GLU A 98 22.72 5.31 -6.60
CA GLU A 98 22.75 5.20 -8.05
C GLU A 98 21.75 4.16 -8.55
N VAL A 99 20.72 4.62 -9.25
CA VAL A 99 19.76 3.76 -9.93
C VAL A 99 20.21 3.50 -11.36
N LEU A 100 20.95 2.40 -11.55
CA LEU A 100 21.27 1.90 -12.88
C LEU A 100 20.01 1.53 -13.68
N PHE A 101 20.14 1.56 -15.02
CA PHE A 101 19.09 1.17 -15.97
C PHE A 101 18.45 -0.18 -15.63
N TRP A 102 19.23 -1.16 -15.19
CA TRP A 102 18.73 -2.50 -14.89
C TRP A 102 17.76 -2.52 -13.69
N HIS A 103 17.96 -1.66 -12.69
CA HIS A 103 17.03 -1.56 -11.55
C HIS A 103 15.64 -1.08 -11.98
N LYS A 104 15.58 -0.11 -12.89
CA LYS A 104 14.33 0.39 -13.48
C LYS A 104 13.60 -0.74 -14.20
N GLN A 105 14.32 -1.52 -15.00
CA GLN A 105 13.78 -2.66 -15.74
C GLN A 105 13.25 -3.76 -14.79
N VAL A 106 13.99 -4.12 -13.75
CA VAL A 106 13.57 -5.14 -12.78
C VAL A 106 12.29 -4.73 -12.07
N VAL A 107 12.19 -3.48 -11.60
CA VAL A 107 10.97 -2.99 -10.96
C VAL A 107 9.82 -2.96 -11.96
N PHE A 108 10.03 -2.41 -13.16
CA PHE A 108 9.00 -2.36 -14.19
C PHE A 108 8.43 -3.74 -14.54
N TRP A 109 9.29 -4.68 -14.93
CA TRP A 109 8.85 -6.03 -15.30
C TRP A 109 8.28 -6.80 -14.10
N GLY A 110 8.84 -6.60 -12.91
CA GLY A 110 8.30 -7.16 -11.68
C GLY A 110 6.86 -6.72 -11.43
N THR A 111 6.57 -5.42 -11.49
CA THR A 111 5.22 -4.89 -11.33
C THR A 111 4.28 -5.43 -12.42
N VAL A 112 4.72 -5.46 -13.68
CA VAL A 112 3.92 -6.00 -14.79
C VAL A 112 3.54 -7.46 -14.54
N VAL A 113 4.50 -8.31 -14.15
CA VAL A 113 4.23 -9.73 -13.87
C VAL A 113 3.26 -9.89 -12.70
N VAL A 114 3.40 -9.10 -11.63
CA VAL A 114 2.48 -9.13 -10.49
C VAL A 114 1.07 -8.74 -10.91
N VAL A 115 0.91 -7.65 -11.67
CA VAL A 115 -0.40 -7.21 -12.17
C VAL A 115 -1.01 -8.25 -13.11
N MET A 116 -0.22 -8.81 -14.03
CA MET A 116 -0.67 -9.89 -14.92
C MET A 116 -1.12 -11.11 -14.11
N TYR A 117 -0.37 -11.51 -13.08
CA TYR A 117 -0.76 -12.59 -12.19
C TYR A 117 -2.14 -12.33 -11.58
N PHE A 118 -2.38 -11.15 -11.00
CA PHE A 118 -3.69 -10.81 -10.45
C PHE A 118 -4.80 -10.78 -11.51
N MET A 119 -4.54 -10.18 -12.68
CA MET A 119 -5.51 -10.11 -13.78
C MET A 119 -5.95 -11.48 -14.30
N PHE A 120 -5.05 -12.47 -14.31
CA PHE A 120 -5.33 -13.79 -14.88
C PHE A 120 -5.73 -14.85 -13.85
N ASN A 121 -5.26 -14.76 -12.59
CA ASN A 121 -5.56 -15.75 -11.56
C ASN A 121 -6.73 -15.37 -10.64
N GLU A 122 -7.18 -14.11 -10.60
CA GLU A 122 -8.47 -13.81 -9.97
C GLU A 122 -9.59 -14.33 -10.87
N PRO A 123 -10.41 -15.30 -10.41
CA PRO A 123 -11.53 -15.77 -11.22
C PRO A 123 -12.46 -14.58 -11.42
N LYS A 124 -12.62 -14.16 -12.68
CA LYS A 124 -13.72 -13.28 -13.09
C LYS A 124 -14.99 -13.96 -12.60
N LYS A 125 -15.58 -13.50 -11.48
CA LYS A 125 -16.87 -14.01 -11.03
C LYS A 125 -17.81 -13.87 -12.23
N PRO A 126 -18.34 -14.97 -12.79
CA PRO A 126 -19.41 -14.85 -13.75
C PRO A 126 -20.61 -14.33 -12.96
N THR A 127 -21.03 -13.10 -13.26
CA THR A 127 -22.35 -12.60 -12.88
C THR A 127 -23.41 -13.34 -13.69
#